data_AF-A0A921L5A1-F1
#
_entry.id   AF-A0A921L5A1-F1
#
_cell.length_a   1.000
_cell.length_b   1.000
_cell.length_c   1.000
_cell.angle_alpha   90.00
_cell.angle_beta   90.00
_cell.angle_gamma   90.00
#
_symmetry.space_group_name_H-M   'P 1'
#
loop_
_entity.id
_entity.type
_entity.pdbx_description
1 polymer ?
#
loop_
_entity_poly.entity_id
_entity_poly.type
_entity_poly.pdbx_seq_one_letter_code
_entity_poly.pdbx_strand_id
1 'polypeptide(L)'
;MKLNKILFSALMLSAINGAMTSCSDSFLEEDQITQYDTSYFNTQEGLDGLVTGAYEKLKFKFNYVWAIECYNMGVDEFTDANNTMPAWNHYSKDLNSAETGANQPVWDNMFALIRAANIIVTNIPQYYDQNSDTYNTRLGEGYFLRAF
;
A
#
# COMPACT_ATOMS: atom_id res chain seq x y z
N MET A 1 45.31 24.92 49.77
CA MET A 1 45.58 23.87 48.75
C MET A 1 44.60 22.69 48.75
N LYS A 2 44.10 22.18 49.90
CA LYS A 2 43.18 21.02 49.90
C LYS A 2 41.78 21.32 49.32
N LEU A 3 41.21 22.51 49.61
CA LEU A 3 39.87 22.90 49.14
C LEU A 3 39.79 23.09 47.61
N ASN A 4 40.79 23.73 47.01
CA ASN A 4 40.84 23.90 45.54
C ASN A 4 41.00 22.56 44.81
N LYS A 5 41.69 21.57 45.41
CA LYS A 5 41.77 20.22 44.84
C LYS A 5 40.42 19.51 44.90
N ILE A 6 39.66 19.67 45.98
CA ILE A 6 38.30 19.09 46.11
C ILE A 6 37.33 19.73 45.12
N LEU A 7 37.36 21.06 44.95
CA LEU A 7 36.54 21.78 43.98
C LEU A 7 36.86 21.36 42.53
N PHE A 8 38.14 21.20 42.20
CA PHE A 8 38.56 20.74 40.87
C PHE A 8 38.12 19.29 40.61
N SER A 9 38.22 18.41 41.61
CA SER A 9 37.72 17.03 41.53
C SER A 9 36.20 16.96 41.39
N ALA A 10 35.45 17.83 42.07
CA ALA A 10 34.00 17.89 41.97
C ALA A 10 33.52 18.38 40.58
N LEU A 11 34.23 19.36 40.00
CA LEU A 11 33.98 19.86 38.64
C LEU A 11 34.29 18.81 37.56
N MET A 12 35.33 17.98 37.77
CA MET A 12 35.63 16.85 36.87
C MET A 12 34.56 15.75 36.97
N LEU A 13 34.04 15.47 38.17
CA LEU A 13 32.96 14.49 38.35
C LEU A 13 31.64 14.94 37.71
N SER A 14 31.30 16.24 37.78
CA SER A 14 30.08 16.74 37.14
C SER A 14 30.17 16.77 35.61
N ALA A 15 31.37 17.03 35.05
CA ALA A 15 31.61 16.97 33.61
C ALA A 15 31.48 15.56 33.03
N ILE A 16 31.86 14.52 33.77
CA ILE A 16 31.75 13.12 33.34
C ILE A 16 30.27 12.65 33.30
N ASN A 17 29.43 13.13 34.22
CA ASN A 17 28.00 12.81 34.22
C ASN A 17 27.20 13.51 33.10
N GLY A 18 27.68 14.65 32.59
CA GLY A 18 27.02 15.37 31.49
C GLY A 18 27.31 14.80 30.09
N ALA A 19 28.35 13.98 29.94
CA ALA A 19 28.77 13.40 28.67
C ALA A 19 28.16 12.02 28.38
N MET A 20 27.42 11.44 29.33
CA MET A 20 26.71 10.17 29.16
C MET A 20 25.23 10.40 28.84
N THR A 21 24.93 11.01 27.69
CA THR A 21 23.57 11.00 27.14
C THR A 21 23.32 9.61 26.54
N SER A 22 22.92 8.65 27.37
CA SER A 22 22.65 7.24 27.00
C SER A 22 21.48 7.04 26.04
N CYS A 23 20.76 8.10 25.69
CA CYS A 23 19.62 8.06 24.77
C CYS A 23 20.01 8.78 23.47
N SER A 24 20.75 8.11 22.59
CA SER A 24 20.79 8.52 21.18
C SER A 24 19.53 7.98 20.50
N ASP A 25 18.98 8.73 19.54
CA ASP A 25 17.81 8.29 18.76
C ASP A 25 18.05 6.93 18.07
N SER A 26 19.31 6.61 17.77
CA SER A 26 19.75 5.32 17.24
C SER A 26 19.49 4.12 18.15
N PHE A 27 19.21 4.31 19.46
CA PHE A 27 18.81 3.22 20.35
C PHE A 27 17.37 2.73 20.06
N LEU A 28 16.53 3.62 19.52
CA LEU A 28 15.14 3.33 19.18
C LEU A 28 14.96 2.99 17.69
N GLU A 29 16.05 3.02 16.92
CA GLU A 29 16.05 2.72 15.49
C GLU A 29 16.21 1.21 15.29
N GLU A 30 15.10 0.54 15.00
CA GLU A 30 15.06 -0.89 14.71
C GLU A 30 14.94 -1.12 13.20
N ASP A 31 15.92 -1.82 12.62
CA ASP A 31 15.87 -2.22 11.21
C ASP A 31 14.83 -3.32 11.01
N GLN A 32 13.70 -2.97 10.38
CA GLN A 32 12.63 -3.91 10.07
C GLN A 32 13.03 -4.84 8.90
N ILE A 33 13.71 -5.94 9.20
CA ILE A 33 14.16 -6.92 8.17
C ILE A 33 13.09 -7.96 7.77
N THR A 34 11.95 -7.99 8.45
CA THR A 34 10.95 -9.07 8.28
C THR A 34 9.80 -8.71 7.35
N GLN A 35 9.57 -7.42 7.08
CA GLN A 35 8.50 -6.96 6.18
C GLN A 35 8.93 -5.69 5.47
N TYR A 36 8.47 -5.54 4.24
CA TYR A 36 8.60 -4.30 3.50
C TYR A 36 7.59 -3.29 4.01
N ASP A 37 8.05 -2.07 4.27
CA ASP A 37 7.18 -0.93 4.44
C ASP A 37 6.98 -0.21 3.09
N THR A 38 6.26 0.92 3.11
CA THR A 38 6.02 1.71 1.90
C THR A 38 7.29 2.33 1.31
N SER A 39 8.38 2.43 2.08
CA SER A 39 9.65 2.95 1.58
C SER A 39 10.29 2.02 0.55
N TYR A 40 9.92 0.74 0.54
CA TYR A 40 10.35 -0.21 -0.50
C TYR A 40 9.95 0.25 -1.91
N PHE A 41 8.83 0.97 -2.06
CA PHE A 41 8.41 1.56 -3.33
C PHE A 41 9.22 2.79 -3.76
N ASN A 42 10.25 3.16 -2.98
CA ASN A 42 11.27 4.14 -3.38
C ASN A 42 12.50 3.44 -3.98
N THR A 43 12.38 2.16 -4.34
CA THR A 43 13.41 1.39 -5.04
C THR A 43 12.89 0.90 -6.38
N GLN A 44 13.78 0.72 -7.35
CA GLN A 44 13.42 0.19 -8.66
C GLN A 44 12.82 -1.23 -8.56
N GLU A 45 13.42 -2.10 -7.76
CA GLU A 45 12.92 -3.46 -7.52
C GLU A 45 11.52 -3.45 -6.90
N GLY A 46 11.29 -2.60 -5.90
CA GLY A 46 9.98 -2.47 -5.27
C GLY A 46 8.91 -1.92 -6.22
N LEU A 47 9.27 -1.02 -7.13
CA LEU A 47 8.37 -0.53 -8.17
C LEU A 47 8.04 -1.60 -9.21
N ASP A 48 9.02 -2.40 -9.65
CA ASP A 48 8.78 -3.54 -10.55
C ASP A 48 7.86 -4.60 -9.89
N GLY A 49 8.08 -4.88 -8.60
CA GLY A 49 7.23 -5.75 -7.81
C GLY A 49 5.80 -5.20 -7.66
N LEU A 50 5.68 -3.89 -7.40
CA LEU A 50 4.38 -3.23 -7.29
C LEU A 50 3.58 -3.28 -8.59
N VAL A 51 4.22 -3.02 -9.74
CA VAL A 51 3.59 -3.15 -11.06
C VAL A 51 3.10 -4.58 -11.28
N THR A 52 3.94 -5.57 -10.99
CA THR A 52 3.58 -6.99 -11.13
C THR A 52 2.36 -7.35 -10.26
N GLY A 53 2.35 -6.93 -9.00
CA GLY A 53 1.22 -7.15 -8.10
C GLY A 53 -0.05 -6.40 -8.51
N ALA A 54 0.08 -5.20 -9.09
CA ALA A 54 -1.06 -4.43 -9.57
C ALA A 54 -1.79 -5.13 -10.72
N TYR A 55 -1.08 -5.84 -11.61
CA TYR A 55 -1.71 -6.64 -12.66
C TYR A 55 -2.62 -7.76 -12.12
N GLU A 56 -2.38 -8.28 -10.92
CA GLU A 56 -3.27 -9.29 -10.33
C GLU A 56 -4.67 -8.75 -10.09
N LYS A 57 -4.80 -7.44 -9.84
CA LYS A 57 -6.10 -6.78 -9.65
C LYS A 57 -6.94 -6.75 -10.93
N LEU A 58 -6.36 -6.93 -12.11
CA LEU A 58 -7.18 -7.03 -13.33
C LEU A 58 -8.03 -8.31 -13.39
N LYS A 59 -7.71 -9.30 -12.56
CA LYS A 59 -8.35 -10.62 -12.60
C LYS A 59 -9.60 -10.73 -11.72
N PHE A 60 -9.79 -9.85 -10.73
CA PHE A 60 -10.85 -10.05 -9.73
C PHE A 60 -12.24 -10.10 -10.36
N LYS A 61 -12.46 -9.32 -11.43
CA LYS A 61 -13.71 -9.29 -12.17
C LYS A 61 -14.18 -10.67 -12.63
N PHE A 62 -13.24 -11.55 -12.97
CA PHE A 62 -13.53 -12.86 -13.54
C PHE A 62 -13.39 -14.01 -12.54
N ASN A 63 -12.66 -13.78 -11.45
CA ASN A 63 -12.26 -14.85 -10.53
C ASN A 63 -13.18 -15.01 -9.32
N TYR A 64 -14.09 -14.07 -9.09
CA TYR A 64 -14.91 -14.05 -7.88
C TYR A 64 -16.39 -13.89 -8.20
N VAL A 65 -17.20 -14.68 -7.48
CA VAL A 65 -18.67 -14.66 -7.57
C VAL A 65 -19.21 -13.27 -7.27
N TRP A 66 -18.71 -12.61 -6.22
CA TRP A 66 -19.09 -11.24 -5.85
C TRP A 66 -18.81 -10.22 -6.97
N ALA A 67 -17.86 -10.48 -7.87
CA ALA A 67 -17.63 -9.61 -9.02
C ALA A 67 -18.60 -9.93 -10.16
N ILE A 68 -18.81 -11.22 -10.44
CA ILE A 68 -19.79 -11.70 -11.44
C ILE A 68 -21.19 -11.16 -11.13
N GLU A 69 -21.56 -11.09 -9.84
CA GLU A 69 -22.79 -10.45 -9.37
C GLU A 69 -22.95 -9.03 -9.95
N CYS A 70 -21.95 -8.17 -9.77
CA CYS A 70 -22.01 -6.79 -10.24
C CYS A 70 -21.97 -6.64 -11.77
N TYR A 71 -21.32 -7.56 -12.49
CA TYR A 71 -21.07 -7.40 -13.93
C TYR A 71 -22.02 -8.19 -14.84
N ASN A 72 -22.61 -9.29 -14.37
CA ASN A 72 -23.36 -10.22 -15.20
C ASN A 72 -24.73 -10.59 -14.64
N MET A 73 -24.96 -10.53 -13.32
CA MET A 73 -26.23 -11.00 -12.75
C MET A 73 -27.41 -10.04 -12.97
N GLY A 74 -27.15 -8.80 -13.37
CA GLY A 74 -28.16 -7.81 -13.76
C GLY A 74 -28.43 -7.69 -15.27
N VAL A 75 -27.85 -8.57 -16.10
CA VAL A 75 -28.16 -8.62 -17.54
C VAL A 75 -29.06 -9.82 -17.86
N ASP A 76 -29.53 -9.91 -19.11
CA ASP A 76 -30.42 -10.98 -19.59
C ASP A 76 -29.71 -12.33 -19.84
N GLU A 77 -28.41 -12.42 -19.60
CA GLU A 77 -27.62 -13.66 -19.65
C GLU A 77 -27.94 -14.62 -18.50
N PHE A 78 -28.42 -14.09 -17.38
CA PHE A 78 -28.80 -14.84 -16.19
C PHE A 78 -30.24 -14.49 -15.81
N THR A 79 -31.00 -15.48 -15.36
CA THR A 79 -32.35 -15.27 -14.81
C THR A 79 -32.43 -15.92 -13.45
N ASP A 80 -33.23 -15.33 -12.58
CA ASP A 80 -33.41 -15.83 -11.23
C ASP A 80 -33.99 -17.26 -11.23
N ALA A 81 -33.49 -18.07 -10.29
CA ALA A 81 -33.91 -19.44 -10.02
C ALA A 81 -33.85 -19.66 -8.50
N ASN A 82 -33.13 -20.68 -8.01
CA ASN A 82 -32.82 -20.82 -6.58
C ASN A 82 -31.35 -20.45 -6.32
N ASN A 83 -30.99 -19.17 -6.48
CA ASN A 83 -29.64 -18.68 -6.21
C ASN A 83 -29.64 -17.70 -5.01
N THR A 84 -28.47 -17.44 -4.45
CA THR A 84 -28.28 -16.58 -3.25
C THR A 84 -28.07 -15.11 -3.59
N MET A 85 -28.18 -14.73 -4.87
CA MET A 85 -27.91 -13.39 -5.42
C MET A 85 -29.08 -12.83 -6.25
N PRO A 86 -30.35 -13.04 -5.86
CA PRO A 86 -31.49 -12.68 -6.69
C PRO A 86 -31.57 -11.16 -6.89
N ALA A 87 -31.12 -10.37 -5.89
CA ALA A 87 -31.20 -8.92 -5.85
C ALA A 87 -30.66 -8.22 -7.11
N TRP A 88 -29.58 -8.75 -7.71
CA TRP A 88 -28.99 -8.21 -8.93
C TRP A 88 -29.83 -8.48 -10.18
N ASN A 89 -30.58 -9.58 -10.23
CA ASN A 89 -31.36 -9.97 -11.39
C ASN A 89 -32.67 -9.20 -11.54
N HIS A 90 -33.42 -9.06 -10.44
CA HIS A 90 -34.71 -8.35 -10.41
C HIS A 90 -34.64 -6.95 -9.80
N TYR A 91 -33.44 -6.42 -9.54
CA TYR A 91 -33.23 -5.10 -8.94
C TYR A 91 -34.08 -4.88 -7.67
N SER A 92 -34.07 -5.85 -6.75
CA SER A 92 -34.86 -5.75 -5.53
C SER A 92 -34.35 -4.63 -4.62
N LYS A 93 -35.14 -4.29 -3.59
CA LYS A 93 -34.76 -3.34 -2.54
C LYS A 93 -33.45 -3.72 -1.80
N ASP A 94 -33.00 -4.96 -1.92
CA ASP A 94 -31.80 -5.45 -1.27
C ASP A 94 -30.54 -4.95 -2.00
N LEU A 95 -30.65 -4.59 -3.29
CA LEU A 95 -29.62 -3.85 -4.02
C LEU A 95 -29.68 -2.37 -3.62
N ASN A 96 -29.03 -2.04 -2.50
CA ASN A 96 -28.95 -0.69 -1.96
C ASN A 96 -27.54 -0.40 -1.43
N SER A 97 -27.33 0.80 -0.89
CA SER A 97 -26.01 1.25 -0.39
C SER A 97 -25.48 0.47 0.81
N ALA A 98 -26.29 -0.36 1.48
CA ALA A 98 -25.88 -1.24 2.57
C ALA A 98 -25.52 -2.66 2.10
N GLU A 99 -25.59 -2.95 0.79
CA GLU A 99 -25.12 -4.21 0.23
C GLU A 99 -23.58 -4.28 0.32
N THR A 100 -23.06 -5.32 0.97
CA THR A 100 -21.62 -5.48 1.26
C THR A 100 -21.02 -6.81 0.78
N GLY A 101 -21.84 -7.71 0.25
CA GLY A 101 -21.41 -8.98 -0.33
C GLY A 101 -20.72 -8.82 -1.67
N ALA A 102 -21.17 -7.86 -2.50
CA ALA A 102 -20.64 -7.65 -3.85
C ALA A 102 -20.07 -6.24 -4.07
N ASN A 103 -20.83 -5.20 -3.74
CA ASN A 103 -20.45 -3.81 -3.97
C ASN A 103 -19.17 -3.41 -3.23
N GLN A 104 -19.09 -3.74 -1.94
CA GLN A 104 -17.91 -3.43 -1.13
C GLN A 104 -16.63 -4.06 -1.67
N PRO A 105 -16.53 -5.40 -1.90
CA PRO A 105 -15.29 -5.98 -2.41
C PRO A 105 -14.93 -5.53 -3.83
N VAL A 106 -15.91 -5.24 -4.70
CA VAL A 106 -15.61 -4.65 -6.02
C VAL A 106 -14.97 -3.27 -5.85
N TRP A 107 -15.58 -2.40 -5.03
CA TRP A 107 -15.09 -1.06 -4.77
C TRP A 107 -13.68 -1.08 -4.17
N ASP A 108 -13.47 -1.89 -3.13
CA ASP A 108 -12.18 -1.99 -2.44
C ASP A 108 -11.06 -2.46 -3.38
N ASN A 109 -11.35 -3.40 -4.30
CA ASN A 109 -10.36 -3.87 -5.26
C ASN A 109 -10.04 -2.84 -6.35
N MET A 110 -11.02 -2.09 -6.84
CA MET A 110 -10.79 -0.97 -7.77
C MET A 110 -9.90 0.10 -7.13
N PHE A 111 -10.23 0.54 -5.91
CA PHE A 111 -9.44 1.57 -5.22
C PHE A 111 -8.07 1.06 -4.78
N ALA A 112 -7.91 -0.22 -4.51
CA ALA A 112 -6.59 -0.82 -4.30
C ALA A 112 -5.71 -0.71 -5.55
N LEU A 113 -6.26 -0.97 -6.75
CA LEU A 113 -5.54 -0.82 -8.01
C LEU A 113 -5.18 0.65 -8.29
N ILE A 114 -6.14 1.58 -8.12
CA ILE A 114 -5.91 3.01 -8.27
C ILE A 114 -4.80 3.50 -7.33
N ARG A 115 -4.78 3.01 -6.08
CA ARG A 115 -3.73 3.34 -5.10
C ARG A 115 -2.35 2.87 -5.58
N ALA A 116 -2.24 1.62 -6.02
CA ALA A 116 -0.98 1.09 -6.55
C ALA A 116 -0.50 1.89 -7.77
N ALA A 117 -1.41 2.17 -8.71
CA ALA A 117 -1.11 2.95 -9.90
C ALA A 117 -0.66 4.39 -9.59
N ASN A 118 -1.25 5.03 -8.57
CA ASN A 118 -0.83 6.36 -8.14
C ASN A 118 0.58 6.36 -7.54
N ILE A 119 0.95 5.33 -6.79
CA ILE A 119 2.33 5.16 -6.30
C ILE A 119 3.27 5.01 -7.49
N ILE A 120 2.96 4.12 -8.44
CA ILE A 120 3.76 3.88 -9.66
C ILE A 120 4.01 5.19 -10.42
N VAL A 121 2.94 5.93 -10.74
CA VAL A 121 3.02 7.18 -11.51
C VAL A 121 3.80 8.28 -10.78
N THR A 122 3.74 8.30 -9.44
CA THR A 122 4.43 9.31 -8.63
C THR A 122 5.90 8.97 -8.44
N ASN A 123 6.21 7.69 -8.20
CA ASN A 123 7.52 7.25 -7.74
C ASN A 123 8.46 6.89 -8.88
N ILE A 124 7.97 6.40 -10.03
CA ILE A 124 8.85 6.08 -11.17
C ILE A 124 9.73 7.27 -11.58
N PRO A 125 9.21 8.50 -11.74
CA PRO A 125 10.04 9.66 -12.08
C PRO A 125 11.11 10.02 -11.04
N GLN A 126 10.94 9.59 -9.79
CA GLN A 126 11.81 9.95 -8.67
C GLN A 126 12.85 8.87 -8.35
N TYR A 127 12.47 7.59 -8.49
CA TYR A 127 13.22 6.46 -7.91
C TYR A 127 13.56 5.35 -8.92
N TYR A 128 13.13 5.47 -10.17
CA TYR A 128 13.46 4.52 -11.24
C TYR A 128 14.54 5.10 -12.15
N ASP A 129 15.46 4.26 -12.65
CA ASP A 129 16.50 4.73 -13.57
C ASP A 129 15.87 5.24 -14.88
N GLN A 130 16.06 6.53 -15.16
CA GLN A 130 15.55 7.20 -16.36
C GLN A 130 16.21 6.70 -17.65
N ASN A 131 17.41 6.09 -17.56
CA ASN A 131 18.07 5.47 -18.71
C ASN A 131 17.66 4.01 -18.90
N SER A 132 16.83 3.45 -18.02
CA SER A 132 16.33 2.08 -18.18
C SER A 132 15.44 1.99 -19.40
N ASP A 133 15.65 0.96 -20.22
CA ASP A 133 14.78 0.62 -21.36
C ASP A 133 13.32 0.37 -20.94
N THR A 134 13.10 0.02 -19.66
CA THR A 134 11.76 -0.26 -19.11
C THR A 134 11.08 0.98 -18.49
N TYR A 135 11.77 2.12 -18.37
CA TYR A 135 11.25 3.30 -17.66
C TYR A 135 9.87 3.74 -18.20
N ASN A 136 9.78 3.97 -19.51
CA ASN A 136 8.53 4.42 -20.14
C ASN A 136 7.46 3.32 -20.15
N THR A 137 7.88 2.05 -20.23
CA THR A 137 6.97 0.91 -20.11
C THR A 137 6.29 0.93 -18.75
N ARG A 138 7.07 0.99 -17.67
CA ARG A 138 6.55 0.97 -16.29
C ARG A 138 5.67 2.17 -15.98
N LEU A 139 6.05 3.36 -16.45
CA LEU A 139 5.22 4.56 -16.29
C LEU A 139 3.90 4.44 -17.10
N GLY A 140 3.98 3.92 -18.31
CA GLY A 140 2.81 3.63 -19.15
C GLY A 140 1.86 2.62 -18.52
N GLU A 141 2.40 1.55 -17.92
CA GLU A 141 1.62 0.57 -17.17
C GLU A 141 0.91 1.23 -15.98
N GLY A 142 1.58 2.10 -15.24
CA GLY A 142 0.94 2.89 -14.18
C GLY A 142 -0.26 3.72 -14.69
N TYR A 143 -0.13 4.38 -15.83
CA TYR A 143 -1.26 5.11 -16.42
C TYR A 143 -2.38 4.20 -16.91
N PHE A 144 -2.05 3.09 -17.56
CA PHE A 144 -3.01 2.10 -18.03
C PHE A 144 -3.81 1.51 -16.87
N LEU A 145 -3.11 1.01 -15.84
CA LEU A 145 -3.71 0.39 -14.66
C LEU A 145 -4.59 1.37 -13.88
N ARG A 146 -4.31 2.68 -13.91
CA ARG A 146 -5.16 3.69 -13.29
C ARG A 146 -6.45 3.95 -14.07
N ALA A 147 -6.43 3.78 -15.38
CA ALA A 147 -7.53 4.11 -16.28
C ALA A 147 -8.47 2.93 -16.54
N PHE A 148 -7.97 1.70 -16.47
CA PHE A 148 -8.72 0.45 -16.64
C PHE A 148 -9.68 0.20 -15.48
#